data_AF-A0A317R6J1-F1
#
_entry.id   AF-A0A317R6J1-F1
#
_cell.length_a   1.000
_cell.length_b   1.000
_cell.length_c   1.000
_cell.angle_alpha   90.00
_cell.angle_beta   90.00
_cell.angle_gamma   90.00
#
_symmetry.space_group_name_H-M   'P 1'
#
loop_
_entity.id
_entity.type
_entity.pdbx_description
1 polymer ?
#
loop_
_entity_poly.entity_id
_entity_poly.type
_entity_poly.pdbx_seq_one_letter_code
_entity_poly.pdbx_strand_id
1 'polypeptide(L)'
;MARLLPPESADVVVVSREIGVSVATLERWRADALASGKKSGGWTAAARFEAVLTTAALSEEARNAWCRSHGLYPSELDEWRAAAISALANPDSSPVKADAKAERRRVAELERELRRKDKALAEAAALLVLSKKVEAIFRKDADA
;
A
#
# COMPACT_ATOMS: atom_id res chain seq x y z
N MET A 1 6.15 -18.88 20.37
CA MET A 1 6.17 -17.62 19.60
C MET A 1 5.73 -16.42 20.43
N ALA A 2 4.55 -16.44 21.08
CA ALA A 2 4.06 -15.33 21.90
C ALA A 2 5.04 -14.84 23.00
N ARG A 3 5.84 -15.74 23.60
CA ARG A 3 6.83 -15.39 24.63
C ARG A 3 8.13 -14.75 24.10
N LEU A 4 8.49 -14.97 22.83
CA LEU A 4 9.73 -14.45 22.21
C LEU A 4 9.60 -13.03 21.68
N LEU A 5 8.38 -12.53 21.59
CA LEU A 5 8.04 -11.19 21.13
C LEU A 5 7.64 -10.33 22.33
N PRO A 6 7.67 -8.99 22.18
CA PRO A 6 7.16 -8.10 23.22
C PRO A 6 5.72 -8.49 23.63
N PRO A 7 5.36 -8.46 24.94
CA PRO A 7 6.10 -7.83 26.05
C PRO A 7 7.01 -8.75 26.88
N GLU A 8 6.88 -10.08 26.78
CA GLU A 8 7.68 -11.00 27.64
C GLU A 8 9.16 -10.99 27.25
N SER A 9 9.47 -10.88 25.96
CA SER A 9 10.84 -10.90 25.43
C SER A 9 11.71 -12.01 26.04
N ALA A 10 11.10 -13.19 26.27
CA ALA A 10 11.73 -14.30 26.96
C ALA A 10 13.01 -14.74 26.25
N ASP A 11 13.99 -15.17 27.05
CA ASP A 11 15.29 -15.59 26.54
C ASP A 11 15.14 -16.77 25.57
N VAL A 12 15.76 -16.66 24.40
CA VAL A 12 15.64 -17.66 23.31
C VAL A 12 16.16 -19.03 23.76
N VAL A 13 17.16 -19.08 24.64
CA VAL A 13 17.73 -20.32 25.18
C VAL A 13 16.74 -21.01 26.12
N VAL A 14 15.99 -20.24 26.92
CA VAL A 14 14.95 -20.79 27.80
C VAL A 14 13.81 -21.38 26.95
N VAL A 15 13.32 -20.63 25.97
CA VAL A 15 12.25 -21.10 25.07
C VAL A 15 12.70 -22.28 24.22
N SER A 16 13.98 -22.32 23.81
CA SER A 16 14.57 -23.44 23.09
C SER A 16 14.54 -24.72 23.92
N ARG A 17 14.90 -24.65 25.22
CA ARG A 17 14.89 -25.79 26.14
C ARG A 17 13.48 -26.29 26.45
N GLU A 18 12.52 -25.37 26.58
CA GLU A 18 11.12 -25.73 26.88
C GLU A 18 10.41 -26.38 25.69
N ILE A 19 10.62 -25.86 24.47
CA ILE A 19 9.85 -26.25 23.27
C ILE A 19 10.63 -27.28 22.43
N GLY A 20 11.92 -27.48 22.69
CA GLY A 20 12.76 -28.40 21.93
C GLY A 20 13.09 -27.92 20.51
N VAL A 21 12.94 -26.63 20.23
CA VAL A 21 13.27 -26.00 18.94
C VAL A 21 14.64 -25.35 19.03
N SER A 22 15.47 -25.44 17.99
CA SER A 22 16.80 -24.83 18.01
C SER A 22 16.75 -23.30 18.14
N VAL A 23 17.71 -22.74 18.89
CA VAL A 23 17.87 -21.29 19.09
C VAL A 23 17.86 -20.53 17.75
N ALA A 24 18.62 -21.01 16.76
CA ALA A 24 18.70 -20.39 15.44
C ALA A 24 17.33 -20.33 14.72
N THR A 25 16.49 -21.35 14.89
CA THR A 25 15.14 -21.35 14.29
C THR A 25 14.23 -20.34 15.00
N LEU A 26 14.31 -20.26 16.33
CA LEU A 26 13.55 -19.30 17.12
C LEU A 26 13.97 -17.86 16.84
N GLU A 27 15.27 -17.59 16.64
CA GLU A 27 15.76 -16.26 16.25
C GLU A 27 15.25 -15.85 14.87
N ARG A 28 15.32 -16.76 13.88
CA ARG A 28 14.79 -16.50 12.53
C ARG A 28 13.31 -16.16 12.59
N TRP A 29 12.55 -16.95 13.33
CA TRP A 29 11.12 -16.75 13.55
C TRP A 29 10.78 -15.46 14.29
N ARG A 30 11.59 -15.06 15.27
CA ARG A 30 11.45 -13.77 15.96
C ARG A 30 11.72 -12.61 15.00
N ALA A 31 12.79 -12.70 14.21
CA ALA A 31 13.13 -11.71 13.20
C ALA A 31 12.04 -11.60 12.13
N ASP A 32 11.53 -12.73 11.61
CA ASP A 32 10.43 -12.77 10.64
C ASP A 32 9.14 -12.17 11.24
N ALA A 33 8.83 -12.46 12.50
CA ALA A 33 7.65 -11.89 13.15
C ALA A 33 7.76 -10.38 13.37
N LEU A 34 8.93 -9.87 13.77
CA LEU A 34 9.19 -8.43 13.91
C LEU A 34 9.20 -7.72 12.55
N ALA A 35 9.78 -8.33 11.53
CA ALA A 35 9.87 -7.77 10.18
C ALA A 35 8.54 -7.84 9.42
N SER A 36 7.78 -8.92 9.60
CA SER A 36 6.49 -9.10 8.92
C SER A 36 5.45 -8.10 9.37
N GLY A 37 5.58 -7.54 10.59
CA GLY A 37 4.70 -6.50 11.14
C GLY A 37 3.26 -6.79 10.77
N LYS A 38 2.81 -8.04 10.99
CA LYS A 38 1.52 -8.54 10.50
C LYS A 38 0.43 -7.68 11.11
N LYS A 39 0.07 -6.61 10.40
CA LYS A 39 -0.94 -5.64 10.81
C LYS A 39 -2.17 -6.46 11.11
N SER A 40 -2.64 -6.35 12.34
CA SER A 40 -3.89 -6.93 12.80
C SER A 40 -4.97 -6.79 11.72
N GLY A 41 -5.18 -7.86 10.97
CA GLY A 41 -6.08 -7.86 9.83
C GLY A 41 -7.51 -7.77 10.34
N GLY A 42 -8.30 -6.83 9.82
CA GLY A 42 -9.72 -6.68 10.17
C GLY A 42 -10.07 -5.48 11.04
N TRP A 43 -9.11 -4.63 11.41
CA TRP A 43 -9.43 -3.39 12.14
C TRP A 43 -9.92 -2.28 11.19
N THR A 44 -11.18 -1.89 11.35
CA THR A 44 -11.74 -0.70 10.68
C THR A 44 -11.11 0.57 11.25
N ALA A 45 -11.12 1.67 10.49
CA ALA A 45 -10.59 2.95 10.98
C ALA A 45 -11.24 3.40 12.29
N ALA A 46 -12.56 3.18 12.43
CA ALA A 46 -13.29 3.45 13.66
C ALA A 46 -12.80 2.57 14.83
N ALA A 47 -12.66 1.26 14.60
CA ALA A 47 -12.17 0.35 15.63
C ALA A 47 -10.73 0.68 16.08
N ARG A 48 -9.86 1.10 15.16
CA ARG A 48 -8.50 1.56 15.48
C ARG A 48 -8.52 2.80 16.36
N PHE A 49 -9.41 3.74 16.05
CA PHE A 49 -9.55 4.96 16.84
C PHE A 49 -10.08 4.67 18.25
N GLU A 50 -11.12 3.85 18.38
CA GLU A 50 -11.65 3.40 19.67
C GLU A 50 -10.60 2.66 20.51
N ALA A 51 -9.78 1.82 19.88
CA ALA A 51 -8.68 1.14 20.55
C ALA A 51 -7.66 2.13 21.15
N VAL A 52 -7.27 3.15 20.38
CA VAL A 52 -6.36 4.20 20.86
C VAL A 52 -6.99 5.01 21.99
N LEU A 53 -8.30 5.30 21.91
CA LEU A 53 -9.02 6.05 22.95
C LEU A 53 -9.12 5.24 24.25
N THR A 54 -9.53 3.98 24.16
CA THR A 54 -9.70 3.07 25.29
C THR A 54 -8.39 2.83 26.03
N THR A 55 -7.28 2.73 25.29
CA THR A 55 -5.96 2.47 25.86
C THR A 55 -5.23 3.72 26.33
N ALA A 56 -5.73 4.93 26.02
CA ALA A 56 -5.07 6.19 26.38
C ALA A 56 -5.00 6.45 27.90
N ALA A 57 -5.97 5.96 28.66
CA ALA A 57 -6.05 6.13 30.12
C ALA A 57 -5.52 4.92 30.91
N LEU A 58 -5.10 3.85 30.24
CA LEU A 58 -4.61 2.63 30.88
C LEU A 58 -3.14 2.79 31.29
N SER A 59 -2.73 2.12 32.37
CA SER A 59 -1.32 1.94 32.69
C SER A 59 -0.63 1.10 31.61
N GLU A 60 0.70 1.12 31.57
CA GLU A 60 1.46 0.37 30.56
C GLU A 60 1.18 -1.14 30.65
N GLU A 61 1.02 -1.69 31.86
CA GLU A 61 0.71 -3.10 32.09
C GLU A 61 -0.70 -3.45 31.57
N ALA A 62 -1.69 -2.60 31.89
CA ALA A 62 -3.06 -2.77 31.46
C ALA A 62 -3.20 -2.62 29.94
N ARG A 63 -2.48 -1.67 29.34
CA ARG A 63 -2.36 -1.50 27.89
C ARG A 63 -1.80 -2.76 27.24
N ASN A 64 -0.71 -3.30 27.78
CA ASN A 64 -0.07 -4.52 27.25
C ASN A 64 -0.95 -5.77 27.40
N ALA A 65 -1.75 -5.86 28.47
CA ALA A 65 -2.73 -6.93 28.64
C ALA A 65 -3.89 -6.79 27.63
N TRP A 66 -4.40 -5.56 27.45
CA TRP A 66 -5.46 -5.25 26.49
C TRP A 66 -5.03 -5.60 25.06
N CYS A 67 -3.83 -5.18 24.65
CA CYS A 67 -3.22 -5.53 23.36
C CYS A 67 -3.23 -7.05 23.10
N ARG A 68 -2.77 -7.85 24.08
CA ARG A 68 -2.75 -9.32 23.98
C ARG A 68 -4.14 -9.91 23.77
N SER A 69 -5.14 -9.44 24.52
CA SER A 69 -6.53 -9.91 24.38
C SER A 69 -7.17 -9.56 23.03
N HIS A 70 -6.68 -8.49 22.37
CA HIS A 70 -7.19 -7.99 21.10
C HIS A 70 -6.32 -8.36 19.89
N GLY A 71 -5.28 -9.19 20.09
CA GLY A 71 -4.38 -9.61 19.02
C GLY A 71 -3.54 -8.47 18.43
N LEU A 72 -3.25 -7.45 19.24
CA LEU A 72 -2.48 -6.26 18.89
C LEU A 72 -1.13 -6.24 19.59
N TYR A 73 -0.16 -5.58 18.97
CA TYR A 73 1.08 -5.19 19.64
C TYR A 73 0.97 -3.74 20.16
N PRO A 74 1.59 -3.43 21.31
CA PRO A 74 1.65 -2.04 21.80
C PRO A 74 2.23 -1.06 20.78
N SER A 75 3.20 -1.51 19.97
CA SER A 75 3.77 -0.72 18.87
C SER A 75 2.75 -0.35 17.79
N GLU A 76 1.77 -1.23 17.50
CA GLU A 76 0.70 -0.90 16.54
C GLU A 76 -0.19 0.22 17.09
N LEU A 77 -0.52 0.21 18.39
CA LEU A 77 -1.28 1.32 19.00
C LEU A 77 -0.50 2.64 18.95
N ASP A 78 0.80 2.59 19.22
CA ASP A 78 1.67 3.78 19.16
C ASP A 78 1.75 4.33 17.73
N GLU A 79 1.88 3.47 16.72
CA GLU A 79 1.81 3.85 15.31
C GLU A 79 0.46 4.50 14.95
N TRP A 80 -0.65 3.96 15.44
CA TRP A 80 -1.98 4.49 15.16
C TRP A 80 -2.20 5.84 15.81
N ARG A 81 -1.72 6.00 17.05
CA ARG A 81 -1.73 7.28 17.76
C ARG A 81 -0.89 8.33 17.03
N ALA A 82 0.32 7.96 16.61
CA ALA A 82 1.21 8.86 15.87
C ALA A 82 0.59 9.28 14.52
N ALA A 83 -0.01 8.34 13.80
CA ALA A 83 -0.71 8.63 12.54
C ALA A 83 -1.90 9.58 12.76
N ALA A 84 -2.69 9.38 13.82
CA ALA A 84 -3.81 10.25 14.16
C ALA A 84 -3.34 11.68 14.49
N ILE A 85 -2.29 11.82 15.32
CA ILE A 85 -1.71 13.13 15.65
C ILE A 85 -1.17 13.82 14.40
N SER A 86 -0.45 13.09 13.54
CA SER A 86 0.11 13.61 12.30
C SER A 86 -0.97 14.12 11.34
N ALA A 87 -2.06 13.35 11.19
CA ALA A 87 -3.19 13.73 10.33
C ALA A 87 -3.92 14.98 10.86
N LEU A 88 -4.04 15.13 12.19
CA LEU A 88 -4.64 16.31 12.82
C LEU A 88 -3.71 17.54 12.75
N ALA A 89 -2.39 17.35 12.86
CA ALA A 89 -1.42 18.43 12.80
C ALA A 89 -1.26 19.01 11.37
N ASN A 90 -1.36 18.15 10.35
CA ASN A 90 -1.24 18.56 8.95
C ASN A 90 -2.44 18.06 8.12
N PRO A 91 -3.62 18.66 8.26
CA PRO A 91 -4.84 18.21 7.55
C PRO A 91 -4.72 18.36 6.03
N ASP A 92 -3.84 19.23 5.55
CA ASP A 92 -3.61 19.47 4.13
C ASP A 92 -2.50 18.63 3.50
N SER A 93 -1.61 18.02 4.29
CA SER A 93 -0.52 17.17 3.80
C SER A 93 -0.92 15.70 3.65
N SER A 94 -2.22 15.41 3.47
CA SER A 94 -2.67 14.04 3.29
C SER A 94 -1.94 13.44 2.08
N PRO A 95 -1.26 12.27 2.21
CA PRO A 95 -0.60 11.61 1.10
C PRO A 95 -1.56 11.40 -0.08
N VAL A 96 -2.84 11.19 0.22
CA VAL A 96 -3.93 11.08 -0.77
C VAL A 96 -4.02 12.31 -1.69
N LYS A 97 -3.83 13.53 -1.17
CA LYS A 97 -3.87 14.76 -1.99
C LYS A 97 -2.64 14.89 -2.89
N ALA A 98 -1.47 14.48 -2.40
CA ALA A 98 -0.23 14.48 -3.17
C ALA A 98 -0.28 13.45 -4.32
N ASP A 99 -0.72 12.24 -4.00
CA ASP A 99 -0.90 11.15 -4.96
C ASP A 99 -1.93 11.51 -6.03
N ALA A 100 -3.07 12.10 -5.62
CA ALA A 100 -4.09 12.57 -6.58
C ALA A 100 -3.56 13.63 -7.56
N LYS A 101 -2.63 14.51 -7.13
CA LYS A 101 -2.01 15.50 -8.02
C LYS A 101 -1.03 14.86 -8.99
N ALA A 102 -0.24 13.89 -8.53
CA ALA A 102 0.67 13.12 -9.38
C ALA A 102 -0.12 12.32 -10.43
N GLU A 103 -1.20 11.67 -10.02
CA GLU A 103 -2.05 10.88 -10.90
C GLU A 103 -2.73 11.76 -11.97
N ARG A 104 -3.28 12.91 -11.58
CA ARG A 104 -3.85 13.89 -12.54
C ARG A 104 -2.82 14.36 -13.57
N ARG A 105 -1.57 14.57 -13.18
CA ARG A 105 -0.49 14.92 -14.11
C ARG A 105 -0.21 13.78 -15.07
N ARG A 106 -0.19 12.54 -14.58
CA ARG A 106 0.04 11.36 -15.40
C ARG A 106 -1.08 11.16 -16.43
N VAL A 107 -2.33 11.31 -16.02
CA VAL A 107 -3.50 11.28 -16.91
C VAL A 107 -3.39 12.35 -18.00
N ALA A 108 -3.08 13.60 -17.63
CA ALA A 108 -2.95 14.68 -18.60
C ALA A 108 -1.81 14.44 -19.62
N GLU A 109 -0.69 13.84 -19.19
CA GLU A 109 0.42 13.48 -20.07
C GLU A 109 0.00 12.39 -21.06
N LEU A 110 -0.63 11.32 -20.55
CA LEU A 110 -1.12 10.20 -21.36
C LEU A 110 -2.19 10.65 -22.36
N GLU A 111 -3.10 11.54 -21.97
CA GLU A 111 -4.10 12.11 -22.87
C GLU A 111 -3.45 12.91 -24.02
N ARG A 112 -2.38 13.66 -23.73
CA ARG A 112 -1.64 14.40 -24.77
C ARG A 112 -0.94 13.47 -25.74
N GLU A 113 -0.29 12.43 -25.23
CA GLU A 113 0.36 11.42 -26.08
C GLU A 113 -0.67 10.71 -26.96
N LEU A 114 -1.82 10.34 -26.39
CA LEU A 114 -2.91 9.71 -27.11
C LEU A 114 -3.39 10.60 -28.26
N ARG A 115 -3.68 11.88 -27.99
CA ARG A 115 -4.10 12.84 -29.03
C ARG A 115 -3.08 13.01 -30.16
N ARG A 116 -1.77 13.02 -29.84
CA ARG A 116 -0.72 13.09 -30.87
C ARG A 116 -0.69 11.84 -31.73
N LYS A 117 -0.81 10.66 -31.11
CA LYS A 117 -0.84 9.37 -31.83
C LYS A 117 -2.09 9.26 -32.70
N ASP A 118 -3.25 9.64 -32.19
CA ASP A 118 -4.50 9.63 -32.96
C ASP A 118 -4.44 10.59 -34.15
N LYS A 119 -3.83 11.76 -33.99
CA LYS A 119 -3.62 12.70 -35.10
C LYS A 119 -2.72 12.10 -36.18
N ALA A 120 -1.57 11.52 -35.80
CA ALA A 120 -0.66 10.88 -36.75
C ALA A 120 -1.33 9.68 -37.45
N LEU A 121 -2.13 8.91 -36.72
CA LEU A 121 -2.90 7.79 -37.27
C LEU A 121 -3.95 8.30 -38.28
N ALA A 122 -4.66 9.38 -37.96
CA ALA A 122 -5.62 10.00 -38.86
C ALA A 122 -4.97 10.55 -40.15
N GLU A 123 -3.79 11.17 -40.04
CA GLU A 123 -3.01 11.63 -41.19
C GLU A 123 -2.57 10.46 -42.08
N ALA A 124 -2.07 9.36 -41.49
CA ALA A 124 -1.72 8.15 -42.23
C ALA A 124 -2.93 7.52 -42.95
N ALA A 125 -4.09 7.46 -42.26
CA ALA A 125 -5.33 6.97 -42.85
C ALA A 125 -5.78 7.86 -44.04
N ALA A 126 -5.66 9.18 -43.91
CA ALA A 126 -5.98 10.12 -44.99
C ALA A 126 -5.09 9.91 -46.23
N LEU A 127 -3.78 9.70 -46.02
CA LEU A 127 -2.83 9.40 -47.11
C LEU A 127 -3.18 8.09 -47.83
N LEU A 128 -3.51 7.03 -47.09
CA LEU A 128 -3.94 5.75 -47.67
C LEU A 128 -5.23 5.89 -48.49
N VAL A 129 -6.21 6.64 -47.98
CA VAL A 129 -7.45 6.91 -48.70
C VAL A 129 -7.19 7.70 -49.98
N LEU A 130 -6.31 8.72 -49.93
CA LEU A 130 -5.94 9.50 -51.10
C LEU A 130 -5.23 8.64 -52.15
N SER A 131 -4.25 7.82 -51.75
CA SER A 131 -3.55 6.88 -52.64
C SER A 131 -4.54 5.96 -53.37
N LYS A 132 -5.47 5.36 -52.63
CA LYS A 132 -6.49 4.48 -53.22
C LYS A 132 -7.43 5.21 -54.18
N LYS A 133 -7.79 6.47 -53.89
CA LYS A 133 -8.63 7.28 -54.81
C LYS A 133 -7.88 7.61 -56.10
N VAL A 134 -6.60 7.95 -56.01
CA VAL A 134 -5.75 8.23 -57.16
C VAL A 134 -5.60 6.99 -58.04
N GLU A 135 -5.29 5.83 -57.46
CA GLU A 135 -5.25 4.55 -58.20
C GLU A 135 -6.57 4.23 -58.91
N ALA A 136 -7.70 4.51 -58.26
CA ALA A 136 -9.03 4.26 -58.85
C ALA A 136 -9.33 5.17 -60.04
N ILE A 137 -8.88 6.43 -60.02
CA ILE A 137 -9.03 7.36 -61.15
C ILE A 137 -8.18 6.84 -62.33
N PHE A 138 -6.90 6.57 -62.11
CA PHE A 138 -5.99 6.15 -63.18
C PHE A 138 -6.27 4.76 -63.74
N ARG A 139 -6.85 3.82 -62.98
CA ARG A 139 -7.32 2.54 -63.54
C ARG A 139 -8.54 2.71 -64.45
N LYS A 140 -9.45 3.61 -64.09
CA LYS A 140 -10.67 3.86 -64.87
C LYS A 140 -10.37 4.48 -66.23
N ASP A 141 -9.28 5.24 -66.33
CA ASP A 141 -8.79 5.82 -67.59
C ASP A 141 -8.01 4.82 -68.47
N ALA A 142 -7.59 3.68 -67.92
CA ALA A 142 -6.88 2.63 -68.67
C ALA A 142 -7.82 1.55 -69.26
N ASP A 143 -9.04 1.46 -68.74
CA ASP A 143 -10.08 0.52 -69.18
C ASP A 143 -11.14 1.18 -70.11
N ALA A 144 -10.89 2.42 -70.56
CA ALA A 144 -11.72 3.19 -71.50
C ALA A 144 -11.02 3.35 -72.85
#